data_AF-A0AAJ0QSA4-F1
#
_entry.id   AF-A0AAJ0QSA4-F1
#
_cell.length_a   1.000
_cell.length_b   1.000
_cell.length_c   1.000
_cell.angle_alpha   90.00
_cell.angle_beta   90.00
_cell.angle_gamma   90.00
#
_symmetry.space_group_name_H-M   'P 1'
#
loop_
_entity.id
_entity.type
_entity.pdbx_description
1 polymer ?
#
loop_
_entity_poly.entity_id
_entity_poly.type
_entity_poly.pdbx_seq_one_letter_code
_entity_poly.pdbx_strand_id
1 'polypeptide(L)'
;MKHKQTALKHWSGEVMVDEGIATLIEKLWGRGVVTEFSCQGCGDNPAYIMFTDLEEAVEFVTESVEATQMYEFDLAVYPPVNHDYPRGRVTFPADYVEILEEVW
;
A
#
# COMPACT_ATOMS: atom_id res chain seq x y z
N MET A 1 -14.73 -11.67 -2.62
CA MET A 1 -15.74 -10.90 -1.86
C MET A 1 -15.61 -9.45 -2.30
N LYS A 2 -16.67 -8.63 -2.34
CA LYS A 2 -16.52 -7.19 -2.65
C LYS A 2 -16.31 -6.44 -1.33
N HIS A 3 -15.16 -5.78 -1.18
CA HIS A 3 -14.89 -4.93 -0.02
C HIS A 3 -15.73 -3.65 -0.11
N LYS A 4 -16.15 -3.12 1.04
CA LYS A 4 -16.75 -1.79 1.09
C LYS A 4 -15.70 -0.77 0.69
N GLN A 5 -16.08 0.17 -0.17
CA GLN A 5 -15.18 1.21 -0.67
C GLN A 5 -15.48 2.52 0.05
N THR A 6 -14.46 3.34 0.23
CA THR A 6 -14.57 4.75 0.62
C THR A 6 -13.83 5.63 -0.38
N ALA A 7 -14.24 6.88 -0.51
CA ALA A 7 -13.58 7.83 -1.40
C ALA A 7 -12.50 8.60 -0.63
N LEU A 8 -11.28 8.59 -1.15
CA LEU A 8 -10.17 9.40 -0.66
C LEU A 8 -9.85 10.53 -1.65
N LYS A 9 -9.40 11.67 -1.15
CA LYS A 9 -8.94 12.77 -1.99
C LYS A 9 -7.49 12.54 -2.40
N HIS A 10 -7.27 12.40 -3.70
CA HIS A 10 -5.97 12.31 -4.34
C HIS A 10 -5.73 13.56 -5.20
N TRP A 11 -4.49 13.83 -5.59
CA TRP A 11 -4.16 15.00 -6.42
C TRP A 11 -4.85 14.96 -7.79
N SER A 12 -5.18 13.77 -8.28
CA SER A 12 -5.91 13.56 -9.55
C SER A 12 -7.43 13.55 -9.41
N GLY A 13 -7.98 13.67 -8.19
CA GLY A 13 -9.42 13.64 -7.91
C GLY A 13 -9.79 12.69 -6.77
N GLU A 14 -11.06 12.30 -6.70
CA GLU A 14 -11.52 11.28 -5.74
C GLU A 14 -11.22 9.88 -6.27
N VAL A 15 -10.59 9.05 -5.42
CA VAL A 15 -10.22 7.67 -5.73
C VAL A 15 -10.92 6.75 -4.73
N MET A 16 -11.56 5.69 -5.24
CA MET A 16 -12.20 4.68 -4.40
C MET A 16 -11.16 3.68 -3.90
N VAL A 17 -11.14 3.45 -2.59
CA VAL A 17 -10.21 2.54 -1.91
C VAL A 17 -11.01 1.63 -0.97
N ASP A 18 -10.54 0.41 -0.79
CA ASP A 18 -11.04 -0.52 0.23
C ASP A 18 -11.04 0.18 1.62
N GLU A 19 -12.19 0.21 2.28
CA GLU A 19 -12.38 0.94 3.55
C GLU A 19 -11.37 0.50 4.62
N GLY A 20 -11.01 -0.78 4.65
CA GLY A 20 -10.09 -1.34 5.65
C GLY A 20 -8.61 -1.01 5.46
N ILE A 21 -8.21 -0.42 4.33
CA ILE A 21 -6.82 0.06 4.10
C ILE A 21 -6.76 1.56 3.80
N ALA A 22 -7.93 2.23 3.80
CA ALA A 22 -8.05 3.60 3.33
C ALA A 22 -7.21 4.58 4.16
N THR A 23 -7.18 4.42 5.48
CA THR A 23 -6.36 5.30 6.34
C THR A 23 -4.88 5.14 6.01
N LEU A 24 -4.37 3.91 5.86
CA LEU A 24 -2.98 3.67 5.47
C LEU A 24 -2.64 4.35 4.14
N ILE A 25 -3.52 4.20 3.14
CA ILE A 25 -3.34 4.84 1.83
C ILE A 25 -3.36 6.38 1.94
N GLU A 26 -4.28 6.95 2.70
CA GLU A 26 -4.34 8.40 2.92
C GLU A 26 -3.06 8.94 3.56
N LYS A 27 -2.48 8.18 4.51
CA LYS A 27 -1.24 8.56 5.18
C LYS A 27 -0.02 8.47 4.27
N LEU A 28 0.10 7.42 3.47
CA LEU A 28 1.14 7.32 2.44
C LEU A 28 1.07 8.51 1.48
N TRP A 29 -0.12 8.83 0.97
CA TRP A 29 -0.33 9.99 0.09
C TRP A 29 -0.02 11.31 0.78
N GLY A 30 -0.35 11.44 2.08
CA GLY A 30 -0.02 12.60 2.90
C GLY A 30 1.49 12.84 3.03
N ARG A 31 2.31 11.78 2.93
CA ARG A 31 3.78 11.85 2.89
C ARG A 31 4.36 12.02 1.49
N GLY A 32 3.52 12.04 0.46
CA GLY A 32 3.93 12.17 -0.94
C GLY A 32 4.25 10.84 -1.63
N VAL A 33 4.03 9.71 -0.98
CA VAL A 33 4.23 8.37 -1.56
C VAL A 33 3.03 8.04 -2.45
N VAL A 34 3.25 7.75 -3.73
CA VAL A 34 2.16 7.58 -4.70
C VAL A 34 1.88 6.10 -4.97
N THR A 35 0.59 5.72 -4.94
CA THR A 35 0.15 4.34 -5.14
C THR A 35 -0.86 4.24 -6.29
N GLU A 36 -0.87 3.11 -7.01
CA GLU A 36 -1.81 2.85 -8.12
C GLU A 36 -3.05 2.06 -7.69
N PHE A 37 -2.85 0.93 -7.00
CA PHE A 37 -3.91 -0.01 -6.62
C PHE A 37 -3.64 -0.55 -5.22
N SER A 38 -4.68 -0.83 -4.47
CA SER A 38 -4.56 -1.52 -3.18
C SER A 38 -5.73 -2.48 -2.95
N CYS A 39 -5.52 -3.42 -2.04
CA CYS A 39 -6.54 -4.32 -1.53
C CYS A 39 -6.29 -4.54 -0.04
N GLN A 40 -7.35 -4.46 0.76
CA GLN A 40 -7.26 -4.65 2.22
C GLN A 40 -7.04 -6.13 2.63
N GLY A 41 -7.23 -7.08 1.71
CA GLY A 41 -7.19 -8.52 2.04
C GLY A 41 -8.41 -8.97 2.87
N CYS A 42 -8.49 -10.27 3.19
CA CYS A 42 -9.52 -10.83 4.06
C CYS A 42 -9.22 -12.30 4.42
N GLY A 43 -9.17 -12.58 5.73
CA GLY A 43 -8.82 -13.91 6.24
C GLY A 43 -7.43 -14.31 5.77
N ASP A 44 -7.32 -15.47 5.12
CA ASP A 44 -6.05 -15.94 4.57
C ASP A 44 -5.60 -15.21 3.29
N ASN A 45 -6.41 -14.29 2.75
CA ASN A 45 -6.01 -13.48 1.60
C ASN A 45 -5.23 -12.24 2.06
N PRO A 46 -3.98 -12.06 1.61
CA PRO A 46 -3.15 -10.95 2.06
C PRO A 46 -3.65 -9.60 1.53
N ALA A 47 -3.27 -8.54 2.23
CA ALA A 47 -3.35 -7.18 1.73
C ALA A 47 -2.22 -6.92 0.73
N TYR A 48 -2.41 -5.93 -0.15
CA TYR A 48 -1.32 -5.45 -0.99
C TYR A 48 -1.49 -3.97 -1.35
N ILE A 49 -0.35 -3.34 -1.66
CA ILE A 49 -0.27 -1.98 -2.22
C ILE A 49 0.65 -2.03 -3.43
N MET A 50 0.21 -1.47 -4.56
CA MET A 50 1.01 -1.23 -5.74
C MET A 50 1.52 0.22 -5.71
N PHE A 51 2.82 0.39 -5.58
CA PHE A 51 3.51 1.67 -5.61
C PHE A 51 3.90 2.02 -7.05
N THR A 52 3.86 3.32 -7.37
CA THR A 52 4.34 3.82 -8.67
C THR A 52 5.86 3.78 -8.79
N ASP A 53 6.57 3.70 -7.66
CA ASP A 53 8.03 3.66 -7.59
C ASP A 53 8.49 2.45 -6.75
N LEU A 54 9.49 1.72 -7.25
CA LEU A 54 10.10 0.59 -6.54
C LEU A 54 10.89 1.04 -5.31
N GLU A 55 11.55 2.19 -5.34
CA GLU A 55 12.28 2.72 -4.18
C GLU A 55 11.32 3.00 -3.03
N GLU A 56 10.16 3.61 -3.30
CA GLU A 56 9.10 3.83 -2.30
C GLU A 56 8.54 2.50 -1.75
N ALA A 57 8.40 1.48 -2.60
CA ALA A 57 7.98 0.15 -2.14
C ALA A 57 9.01 -0.51 -1.21
N VAL A 58 10.31 -0.32 -1.50
CA VAL A 58 11.41 -0.82 -0.67
C VAL A 58 11.48 -0.07 0.66
N GLU A 59 11.33 1.25 0.62
CA GLU A 59 11.26 2.12 1.81
C GLU A 59 10.09 1.71 2.68
N PHE A 60 8.90 1.51 2.07
CA PHE A 60 7.72 1.02 2.78
C PHE A 60 8.00 -0.26 3.56
N VAL A 61 8.60 -1.27 2.92
CA VAL A 61 8.95 -2.53 3.59
C VAL A 61 9.98 -2.31 4.69
N THR A 62 11.04 -1.56 4.40
CA THR A 62 12.18 -1.38 5.32
C THR A 62 11.76 -0.65 6.59
N GLU A 63 11.11 0.51 6.46
CA GLU A 63 10.65 1.28 7.62
C GLU A 63 9.56 0.53 8.41
N SER A 64 8.67 -0.18 7.73
CA SER A 64 7.65 -1.00 8.39
C SER A 64 8.27 -2.11 9.23
N VAL A 65 9.26 -2.83 8.70
CA VAL A 65 10.00 -3.87 9.44
C VAL A 65 10.73 -3.27 10.64
N GLU A 66 11.42 -2.13 10.46
CA GLU A 66 12.16 -1.47 11.53
C GLU A 66 11.23 -1.03 12.68
N ALA A 67 10.10 -0.39 12.35
CA ALA A 67 9.17 0.15 13.34
C ALA A 67 8.36 -0.94 14.06
N THR A 68 8.01 -2.04 13.38
CA THR A 68 7.01 -3.01 13.88
C THR A 68 7.60 -4.36 14.23
N GLN A 69 8.81 -4.68 13.76
CA GLN A 69 9.41 -6.02 13.83
C GLN A 69 8.57 -7.11 13.15
N MET A 70 7.70 -6.74 12.21
CA MET A 70 6.96 -7.66 11.35
C MET A 70 7.79 -7.98 10.10
N TYR A 71 7.82 -9.25 9.67
CA TYR A 71 8.75 -9.71 8.62
C TYR A 71 8.05 -10.34 7.40
N GLU A 72 6.73 -10.50 7.43
CA GLU A 72 5.96 -11.14 6.36
C GLU A 72 5.59 -10.14 5.26
N PHE A 73 6.60 -9.59 4.58
CA PHE A 73 6.43 -8.71 3.43
C PHE A 73 7.03 -9.33 2.17
N ASP A 74 6.22 -9.48 1.13
CA ASP A 74 6.67 -9.90 -0.19
C ASP A 74 6.69 -8.70 -1.14
N LEU A 75 7.89 -8.38 -1.67
CA LEU A 75 8.07 -7.36 -2.70
C LEU A 75 8.19 -8.01 -4.08
N ALA A 76 7.26 -7.66 -4.98
CA ALA A 76 7.32 -8.02 -6.38
C ALA A 76 7.62 -6.80 -7.26
N VAL A 77 8.60 -6.94 -8.16
CA VAL A 77 8.99 -5.87 -9.09
C VAL A 77 8.17 -5.97 -10.38
N TYR A 78 7.66 -4.84 -10.84
CA TYR A 78 6.90 -4.71 -12.07
C TYR A 78 7.58 -3.74 -13.05
N PRO A 79 7.44 -3.96 -14.37
CA PRO A 79 8.00 -3.05 -15.35
C PRO A 79 7.35 -1.65 -15.24
N PRO A 80 8.08 -0.60 -15.62
CA PRO A 80 7.54 0.74 -15.72
C PRO A 80 6.33 0.83 -16.65
N VAL A 81 5.49 1.83 -16.42
CA VAL A 81 4.46 2.26 -17.36
C VAL A 81 4.91 3.62 -17.93
N ASN A 82 4.70 3.86 -19.22
CA ASN A 82 4.92 5.16 -19.87
C ASN A 82 6.31 5.83 -19.71
N HIS A 83 7.39 5.05 -19.62
CA HIS A 83 8.79 5.52 -19.45
C HIS A 83 9.18 6.04 -18.06
N ASP A 84 8.41 5.68 -17.02
CA ASP A 84 8.75 5.98 -15.63
C ASP A 84 9.76 4.96 -15.03
N TYR A 85 9.91 5.00 -13.71
CA TYR A 85 10.71 4.06 -12.91
C TYR A 85 10.00 2.69 -12.77
N PRO A 86 10.74 1.62 -12.41
CA PRO A 86 10.13 0.34 -12.07
C PRO A 86 9.12 0.50 -10.93
N ARG A 87 8.07 -0.31 -10.94
CA ARG A 87 7.03 -0.30 -9.90
C ARG A 87 7.25 -1.43 -8.90
N GLY A 88 6.74 -1.26 -7.69
CA GLY A 88 6.79 -2.26 -6.64
C GLY A 88 5.39 -2.62 -6.13
N ARG A 89 5.09 -3.92 -6.01
CA ARG A 89 3.94 -4.38 -5.24
C ARG A 89 4.41 -5.00 -3.95
N VAL A 90 3.94 -4.47 -2.83
CA VAL A 90 4.16 -5.05 -1.51
C VAL A 90 2.92 -5.82 -1.10
N THR A 91 3.09 -7.09 -0.72
CA THR A 91 2.05 -7.97 -0.21
C THR A 91 2.36 -8.29 1.25
N PHE A 92 1.36 -8.28 2.12
CA PHE A 92 1.52 -8.53 3.55
C PHE A 92 0.23 -9.09 4.19
N PRO A 93 0.31 -9.75 5.36
CA PRO A 93 -0.86 -10.21 6.09
C PRO A 93 -1.90 -9.09 6.34
N ALA A 94 -3.18 -9.40 6.18
CA ALA A 94 -4.25 -8.41 6.26
C ALA A 94 -4.38 -7.77 7.66
N ASP A 95 -4.00 -8.49 8.70
CA ASP A 95 -3.98 -8.01 10.09
C ASP A 95 -2.85 -7.01 10.37
N TYR A 96 -1.88 -6.85 9.46
CA TYR A 96 -0.82 -5.83 9.61
C TYR A 96 -1.34 -4.42 9.31
N VAL A 97 -2.46 -4.27 8.59
CA VAL A 97 -2.94 -2.96 8.13
C VAL A 97 -3.12 -1.99 9.30
N GLU A 98 -3.82 -2.40 10.37
CA GLU A 98 -4.08 -1.54 11.54
C GLU A 98 -2.78 -1.10 12.22
N ILE A 99 -1.76 -1.96 12.26
CA ILE A 99 -0.46 -1.65 12.88
C ILE A 99 0.34 -0.70 11.98
N LEU A 100 0.32 -0.94 10.67
CA LEU A 100 1.01 -0.10 9.69
C LEU A 100 0.40 1.31 9.63
N GLU A 101 -0.91 1.43 9.89
CA GLU A 101 -1.56 2.72 10.08
C GLU A 101 -1.00 3.50 11.26
N GLU A 102 -0.42 2.89 12.30
CA GLU A 102 0.17 3.66 13.42
C GLU A 102 1.56 4.21 13.09
N VAL A 103 2.26 3.59 12.13
CA VAL A 103 3.64 3.91 11.73
C VAL A 103 3.68 4.94 10.61
N TRP A 104 2.84 4.73 9.59
CA TRP A 104 2.68 5.63 8.46
C TRP A 104 1.75 6.79 8.85
#